data_AF-A0A6L7PAZ4-F1
#
_entry.id   AF-A0A6L7PAZ4-F1
#
_cell.length_a   1.000
_cell.length_b   1.000
_cell.length_c   1.000
_cell.angle_alpha   90.00
_cell.angle_beta   90.00
_cell.angle_gamma   90.00
#
_symmetry.space_group_name_H-M   'P 1'
#
loop_
_entity.id
_entity.type
_entity.pdbx_description
1 polymer ?
#
loop_
_entity_poly.entity_id
_entity_poly.type
_entity_poly.pdbx_seq_one_letter_code
_entity_poly.pdbx_strand_id
1 'polypeptide(L)' 'MRIGKRGRVTIPKPLRDALGLTPGTEVEVIEANGGVLVRRAMPVHPIDRVAGALDGVFDGDIDAYIDEVRGGNRSP' A
#
# COMPACT_ATOMS: atom_id res chain seq x y z
N MET A 1 -0.58 25.58 -12.49
CA MET A 1 0.45 25.74 -11.43
C MET A 1 1.82 25.71 -12.07
N ARG A 2 2.88 26.16 -11.40
CA ARG A 2 4.25 26.15 -11.95
C ARG A 2 5.20 25.46 -11.00
N ILE A 3 6.23 24.82 -11.54
CA ILE A 3 7.34 24.30 -10.75
C ILE A 3 8.20 25.50 -10.33
N GLY A 4 8.48 25.62 -9.03
CA GLY A 4 9.36 26.65 -8.50
C GLY A 4 10.82 26.38 -8.88
N LYS A 5 11.70 27.38 -8.72
CA LYS A 5 13.14 27.28 -9.05
C LYS A 5 13.88 26.08 -8.42
N ARG A 6 13.33 25.52 -7.34
CA ARG A 6 13.88 24.37 -6.61
C ARG A 6 13.18 23.05 -6.91
N GLY A 7 12.46 22.94 -8.03
CA GLY A 7 11.72 21.72 -8.38
C GLY A 7 10.44 21.47 -7.57
N ARG A 8 10.03 22.41 -6.70
CA ARG A 8 8.83 22.24 -5.86
C ARG A 8 7.55 22.61 -6.61
N VAL A 9 6.50 21.80 -6.45
CA VAL A 9 5.13 22.13 -6.85
C VAL A 9 4.27 22.32 -5.60
N THR A 10 3.25 23.18 -5.69
CA THR A 10 2.29 23.39 -4.60
C THR A 10 1.06 22.52 -4.84
N ILE A 11 0.53 21.89 -3.80
CA ILE A 11 -0.77 21.20 -3.85
C ILE A 11 -1.85 22.20 -3.38
N PRO A 12 -2.90 22.49 -4.19
CA PRO A 12 -4.00 23.38 -3.80
C PRO A 12 -4.67 22.96 -2.49
N LYS A 13 -5.15 23.94 -1.70
CA LYS A 13 -5.78 23.67 -0.40
C LYS A 13 -6.93 22.65 -0.46
N PRO A 14 -7.89 22.73 -1.41
CA PRO A 14 -8.98 21.76 -1.47
C PRO A 14 -8.50 20.31 -1.65
N LEU A 15 -7.45 20.11 -2.45
CA LEU A 15 -6.85 18.78 -2.65
C LEU A 15 -6.09 18.31 -1.41
N ARG A 16 -5.37 19.20 -0.74
CA ARG A 16 -4.72 18.85 0.53
C ARG A 16 -5.73 18.43 1.57
N ASP A 17 -6.84 19.16 1.71
CA ASP A 17 -7.85 18.87 2.72
C ASP A 17 -8.56 17.54 2.39
N ALA A 18 -8.93 17.31 1.13
CA ALA A 18 -9.56 16.06 0.68
C ALA A 18 -8.65 14.83 0.85
N LEU A 19 -7.34 14.98 0.63
CA LEU A 19 -6.35 13.92 0.83
C LEU A 19 -5.79 13.89 2.26
N GLY A 20 -6.21 14.84 3.11
CA GLY A 20 -5.72 15.16 4.46
C GLY A 20 -4.21 15.39 4.58
N LEU A 21 -3.57 15.96 3.56
CA LEU A 21 -2.15 16.31 3.54
C LEU A 21 -1.92 17.56 4.39
N THR A 22 -1.58 17.36 5.67
CA THR A 22 -1.24 18.42 6.61
C THR A 22 0.27 18.73 6.58
N PRO A 23 0.71 19.91 7.06
CA PRO A 23 2.13 20.20 7.21
C PRO A 23 2.84 19.09 8.00
N GLY A 24 3.96 18.58 7.46
CA GLY A 24 4.70 17.47 8.06
C GLY A 24 4.24 16.07 7.64
N THR A 25 3.16 15.94 6.84
CA THR A 25 2.78 14.66 6.26
C THR A 25 3.87 14.17 5.30
N GLU A 26 4.42 12.98 5.56
CA GLU A 26 5.30 12.31 4.61
C GLU A 26 4.50 11.79 3.41
N VAL A 27 5.05 11.99 2.23
CA VAL A 27 4.42 11.59 0.97
C VAL A 27 5.42 10.84 0.10
N GLU A 28 4.90 9.88 -0.63
CA GLU A 28 5.60 9.20 -1.70
C GLU A 28 5.21 9.85 -3.03
N VAL A 29 6.20 10.05 -3.90
CA VAL A 29 5.99 10.53 -5.28
C VAL A 29 6.52 9.47 -6.22
N ILE A 30 5.61 8.85 -6.98
CA ILE A 30 5.95 7.79 -7.94
C ILE A 30 5.49 8.18 -9.34
N GLU A 31 6.15 7.64 -10.36
CA GLU A 31 5.72 7.81 -11.74
C GLU A 31 4.42 7.02 -12.00
N ALA A 32 3.47 7.64 -12.70
CA ALA A 32 2.21 7.01 -13.06
C ALA A 32 1.64 7.65 -14.34
N ASN A 33 1.37 6.83 -15.37
CA ASN A 33 0.62 7.18 -16.59
C ASN A 33 0.96 8.56 -17.19
N GLY A 34 2.24 8.79 -17.52
CA GLY A 34 2.68 10.05 -18.12
C GLY A 34 2.70 11.25 -17.15
N GLY A 35 2.66 10.98 -15.85
CA GLY A 35 2.73 11.98 -14.79
C GLY A 35 3.27 11.39 -13.49
N VAL A 36 2.93 12.04 -12.38
CA VAL A 36 3.32 11.62 -11.03
C VAL A 36 2.09 11.41 -10.16
N LEU A 37 2.10 10.33 -9.39
CA LEU A 37 1.16 10.10 -8.30
C LEU A 37 1.82 10.55 -6.99
N VAL A 38 1.12 11.40 -6.25
CA VAL A 38 1.48 11.78 -4.88
C VAL A 38 0.48 11.14 -3.93
N ARG A 39 0.97 10.32 -3.01
CA ARG A 39 0.15 9.69 -1.96
C ARG A 39 0.85 9.80 -0.61
N ARG A 40 0.11 9.61 0.49
CA ARG A 40 0.73 9.49 1.81
C ARG A 40 1.75 8.36 1.79
N ALA A 41 2.90 8.58 2.41
CA ALA A 41 3.82 7.50 2.68
C ALA A 41 3.12 6.55 3.65
N MET A 42 2.92 5.31 3.22
CA MET A 42 2.58 4.23 4.13
C MET A 42 3.89 3.66 4.67
N PRO A 43 3.98 3.39 5.98
CA PRO A 43 5.09 2.58 6.47
C PRO A 43 5.05 1.25 5.73
N VAL A 44 6.19 0.83 5.17
CA VAL A 44 6.33 -0.53 4.63
C VAL A 44 6.00 -1.48 5.78
N HIS A 45 4.91 -2.22 5.65
CA HIS A 45 4.53 -3.15 6.68
C HIS A 45 5.57 -4.28 6.68
N PRO A 46 6.02 -4.79 7.85
CA PRO A 46 6.97 -5.90 7.89
C PRO A 46 6.53 -7.11 7.07
N ILE A 47 5.21 -7.31 6.91
CA ILE A 47 4.61 -8.34 6.05
C ILE A 47 4.90 -8.12 4.55
N ASP A 48 5.02 -6.88 4.09
CA ASP A 48 5.28 -6.59 2.67
C ASP A 48 6.61 -7.20 2.19
N ARG A 49 7.57 -7.39 3.11
CA ARG A 49 8.86 -8.04 2.81
C ARG A 49 8.77 -9.56 2.61
N VAL A 50 7.71 -10.19 3.11
CA VAL A 50 7.51 -11.64 3.06
C VAL A 50 6.29 -12.02 2.20
N ALA A 51 5.60 -11.03 1.63
CA ALA A 51 4.56 -11.26 0.64
C ALA A 51 5.16 -12.04 -0.55
N GLY A 52 4.55 -13.16 -0.91
CA GLY A 52 5.03 -14.07 -1.96
C GLY A 52 6.15 -15.03 -1.55
N ALA A 53 6.64 -15.00 -0.30
CA ALA A 53 7.72 -15.88 0.15
C ALA A 53 7.36 -17.39 0.14
N LEU A 54 6.07 -17.72 -0.01
CA LEU A 54 5.55 -19.08 -0.06
C LEU A 54 4.97 -19.45 -1.43
N ASP A 55 5.17 -18.61 -2.46
CA ASP A 55 4.73 -18.91 -3.81
C ASP A 55 5.36 -20.21 -4.31
N GLY A 56 4.52 -21.16 -4.75
CA GLY A 56 4.95 -22.50 -5.18
C GLY A 56 5.38 -23.45 -4.05
N VAL A 57 5.25 -23.05 -2.78
CA VAL A 57 5.43 -23.95 -1.63
C VAL A 57 4.13 -24.66 -1.28
N PHE A 58 2.99 -24.04 -1.59
CA PHE A 58 1.67 -24.57 -1.34
C PHE A 58 0.75 -24.27 -2.54
N ASP A 59 0.36 -25.32 -3.26
CA ASP A 59 -0.52 -25.24 -4.44
C ASP A 59 -1.96 -25.70 -4.13
N GLY A 60 -2.27 -25.89 -2.85
CA GLY A 60 -3.59 -26.34 -2.40
C GLY A 60 -4.60 -25.19 -2.26
N ASP A 61 -5.84 -25.56 -1.96
CA ASP A 61 -6.85 -24.58 -1.54
C ASP A 61 -6.50 -24.06 -0.14
N ILE A 62 -6.22 -22.76 -0.06
CA ILE A 62 -5.84 -22.08 1.17
C ILE A 62 -6.97 -22.16 2.20
N ASP A 63 -8.23 -22.02 1.77
CA ASP A 63 -9.36 -22.01 2.69
C ASP A 63 -9.54 -23.40 3.32
N ALA A 64 -9.43 -24.46 2.51
CA ALA A 64 -9.50 -25.84 3.00
C ALA A 64 -8.35 -26.17 3.98
N TYR A 65 -7.12 -25.72 3.69
CA TYR A 65 -5.97 -25.94 4.56
C TYR A 65 -6.09 -25.18 5.89
N ILE A 66 -6.57 -23.93 5.84
CA ILE A 66 -6.79 -23.13 7.04
C ILE A 66 -7.89 -23.75 7.91
N ASP A 67 -8.96 -24.24 7.30
CA ASP A 67 -10.02 -24.96 8.02
C ASP A 67 -9.46 -26.22 8.69
N GLU A 68 -8.70 -27.06 7.97
CA GLU A 68 -8.06 -28.26 8.52
C GLU A 68 -7.15 -27.94 9.73
N VAL A 69 -6.20 -27.02 9.57
CA VAL A 69 -5.22 -26.66 10.62
C VAL A 69 -5.89 -26.03 11.84
N ARG A 70 -7.03 -25.35 11.64
CA ARG A 70 -7.85 -24.78 12.74
C ARG A 70 -8.80 -25.80 13.38
N GLY A 71 -8.77 -27.07 12.96
CA GLY A 71 -9.59 -28.14 13.52
C GLY A 71 -10.99 -28.26 12.90
N GLY A 72 -11.19 -27.64 11.73
CA GLY A 72 -12.37 -27.73 10.88
C GLY A 72 -12.53 -29.11 10.27
N ASN A 73 -12.97 -30.04 11.13
CA ASN A 73 -13.96 -31.09 10.90
C ASN A 73 -13.74 -32.20 11.93
N ARG A 74 -13.79 -31.87 13.22
CA ARG A 74 -14.16 -32.87 14.23
C ARG A 74 -15.67 -32.86 14.39
N SER A 75 -16.39 -33.42 13.42
CA SER A 75 -17.69 -34.02 13.75
C SER A 75 -17.46 -35.44 14.30
N PRO A 76 -18.22 -35.84 15.32
CA PRO A 76 -17.97 -37.04 16.14
C PRO A 76 -18.16 -38.36 15.41
#